data_AF-A0A392SN23-F1
#
_entry.id   AF-A0A392SN23-F1
#
_cell.length_a   1.000
_cell.length_b   1.000
_cell.length_c   1.000
_cell.angle_alpha   90.00
_cell.angle_beta   90.00
_cell.angle_gamma   90.00
#
_symmetry.space_group_name_H-M   'P 1'
#
loop_
_entity.id
_entity.type
_entity.pdbx_description
1 polymer ?
#
loop_
_entity_poly.entity_id
_entity_poly.type
_entity_poly.pdbx_seq_one_letter_code
_entity_poly.pdbx_strand_id
1 'polypeptide(L)' 'MDFIMGLPKTRKKKDSIWVIVDCLTKSAHFLAVKVTDTAEKLTDLYIAEIVKLHGIP' A
#
# COMPACT_ATOMS: atom_id res chain seq x y z
N MET A 1 7.73 -4.95 3.58
CA MET A 1 6.32 -4.62 3.29
C MET A 1 5.45 -5.69 3.92
N ASP A 2 4.26 -5.34 4.37
CA ASP A 2 3.34 -6.28 5.02
C ASP A 2 1.88 -5.90 4.72
N PHE A 3 0.93 -6.83 4.89
CA PHE A 3 -0.49 -6.59 4.69
C PHE A 3 -1.29 -6.87 5.96
N ILE A 4 -2.08 -5.89 6.37
CA ILE A 4 -3.10 -6.07 7.40
C ILE A 4 -4.42 -6.37 6.68
N MET A 5 -4.89 -7.61 6.81
CA MET A 5 -6.09 -8.12 6.15
C MET A 5 -7.23 -8.36 7.14
N GLY A 6 -8.43 -8.63 6.62
CA GLY A 6 -9.60 -8.97 7.44
C GLY A 6 -10.29 -7.76 8.09
N LEU A 7 -10.08 -6.56 7.55
CA LEU A 7 -10.69 -5.34 8.06
C LEU A 7 -12.13 -5.19 7.56
N PRO A 8 -13.01 -4.49 8.32
CA PRO A 8 -14.31 -4.09 7.82
C PRO A 8 -14.19 -3.30 6.51
N LYS A 9 -15.06 -3.61 5.54
CA LYS A 9 -15.05 -2.95 4.24
C LYS A 9 -15.39 -1.47 4.36
N THR A 10 -14.53 -0.62 3.83
CA THR A 10 -14.81 0.81 3.66
C THR A 10 -15.90 1.05 2.60
N ARG A 11 -16.44 2.28 2.52
CA ARG A 11 -17.37 2.67 1.43
C ARG A 11 -16.81 2.43 0.03
N LYS A 12 -15.47 2.51 -0.14
CA LYS A 12 -14.76 2.22 -1.39
C LYS A 12 -14.44 0.73 -1.59
N LYS A 13 -15.01 -0.14 -0.76
CA LYS A 13 -14.83 -1.61 -0.76
C LYS A 13 -13.38 -2.04 -0.56
N LYS A 14 -12.55 -1.24 0.12
CA LYS A 14 -11.21 -1.62 0.59
C LYS A 14 -11.33 -2.35 1.93
N ASP A 15 -10.65 -3.47 2.08
CA ASP A 15 -10.70 -4.38 3.24
C ASP A 15 -9.32 -4.79 3.76
N SER A 16 -8.27 -4.13 3.29
CA SER A 16 -6.89 -4.38 3.72
C SER A 16 -6.06 -3.11 3.69
N ILE A 17 -5.00 -3.08 4.49
CA ILE A 17 -4.00 -2.02 4.51
C ILE A 17 -2.68 -2.64 4.09
N TRP A 18 -2.05 -2.05 3.08
CA TRP A 18 -0.69 -2.37 2.67
C TRP A 18 0.29 -1.43 3.38
N VAL A 19 1.20 -2.01 4.16
CA VAL A 19 2.17 -1.29 4.98
C VAL A 19 3.53 -1.36 4.32
N ILE A 20 4.07 -0.18 4.01
CA ILE A 20 5.39 -0.03 3.38
C ILE A 20 6.23 0.82 4.31
N VAL A 21 7.34 0.27 4.76
CA VAL A 21 8.31 1.01 5.59
C VAL A 21 9.42 1.47 4.68
N ASP A 22 9.62 2.78 4.61
CA ASP A 22 10.79 3.37 3.98
C ASP A 22 11.97 3.35 4.96
N CYS A 23 12.99 2.56 4.63
CA CYS A 23 14.19 2.42 5.45
C CYS A 23 15.05 3.69 5.48
N LEU A 24 14.93 4.57 4.47
CA LEU A 24 15.69 5.81 4.35
C LEU A 24 15.11 6.89 5.27
N THR A 25 13.81 7.18 5.14
CA THR A 25 13.14 8.20 5.97
C THR A 25 12.64 7.68 7.31
N LYS A 26 12.73 6.37 7.57
CA LYS A 26 12.14 5.68 8.73
C LYS A 26 10.63 5.88 8.85
N SER A 27 9.96 6.25 7.77
CA SER A 27 8.52 6.48 7.72
C SER A 27 7.77 5.22 7.29
N ALA A 28 6.52 5.10 7.73
CA ALA A 28 5.62 4.03 7.30
C ALA A 28 4.45 4.61 6.49
N HIS A 29 4.22 4.06 5.31
CA HIS A 29 3.11 4.39 4.44
C HIS A 29 2.02 3.33 4.57
N PHE A 30 0.78 3.77 4.79
CA PHE A 30 -0.38 2.92 4.95
C PHE A 30 -1.34 3.13 3.77
N LEU A 31 -1.41 2.17 2.86
CA LEU A 31 -2.23 2.25 1.65
C LEU A 31 -3.47 1.37 1.77
N ALA A 32 -4.65 1.93 1.51
CA ALA A 32 -5.89 1.17 1.52
C ALA A 32 -6.06 0.32 0.23
N VAL A 33 -5.97 -0.99 0.38
CA VAL A 33 -6.01 -1.98 -0.71
C VAL A 33 -7.18 -2.95 -0.54
N LYS A 34 -7.48 -3.72 -1.59
CA LYS A 34 -8.37 -4.88 -1.50
C LYS A 34 -7.52 -6.14 -1.44
N VAL A 35 -7.97 -7.13 -0.69
CA VAL A 35 -7.40 -8.49 -0.73
C VAL A 35 -7.29 -9.03 -2.16
N THR A 36 -8.23 -8.66 -3.02
CA THR A 36 -8.33 -9.14 -4.40
C THR A 36 -7.68 -8.20 -5.43
N ASP A 37 -6.96 -7.15 -5.01
CA ASP A 37 -6.24 -6.29 -5.96
C ASP A 37 -5.08 -7.09 -6.58
N THR A 38 -4.89 -6.99 -7.90
CA THR A 38 -3.82 -7.71 -8.62
C THR A 38 -2.45 -7.10 -8.34
N ALA A 39 -1.38 -7.86 -8.60
CA ALA A 39 0.00 -7.38 -8.46
C ALA A 39 0.27 -6.12 -9.30
N GLU A 40 -0.27 -6.04 -10.52
CA GLU A 40 -0.16 -4.86 -11.39
C GLU A 40 -0.73 -3.62 -10.73
N LYS A 41 -1.93 -3.74 -10.15
CA LYS A 41 -2.61 -2.63 -9.50
C LYS A 41 -1.93 -2.18 -8.20
N LEU A 42 -1.33 -3.12 -7.47
CA LEU A 42 -0.49 -2.81 -6.32
C LEU A 42 0.80 -2.11 -6.77
N THR A 43 1.39 -2.53 -7.89
CA THR A 43 2.59 -1.92 -8.47
C THR A 43 2.32 -0.48 -8.91
N ASP A 44 1.20 -0.22 -9.58
CA ASP A 44 0.81 1.13 -9.98
C ASP A 44 0.67 2.06 -8.76
N LEU A 45 0.02 1.55 -7.70
CA LEU A 45 -0.11 2.25 -6.41
C LEU A 45 1.25 2.51 -5.77
N TYR A 46 2.15 1.52 -5.78
CA TYR A 46 3.50 1.64 -5.25
C TYR A 46 4.30 2.72 -5.96
N ILE A 47 4.24 2.74 -7.30
CA ILE A 47 4.96 3.74 -8.09
C ILE A 47 4.39 5.13 -7.82
N ALA A 48 3.06 5.26 -7.77
CA ALA A 48 2.38 6.53 -7.58
C ALA A 48 2.61 7.14 -6.20
N GLU A 49 2.65 6.32 -5.14
CA GLU A 49 2.69 6.78 -3.75
C GLU A 49 4.08 6.70 -3.11
N ILE A 50 4.92 5.75 -3.52
CA ILE A 50 6.26 5.54 -2.93
C ILE A 50 7.34 6.04 -3.88
N VAL A 51 7.42 5.46 -5.08
CA VAL A 51 8.53 5.74 -6.01
C VAL A 51 8.55 7.20 -6.45
N LYS A 52 7.36 7.77 -6.67
CA LYS A 52 7.22 9.18 -7.02
C LYS A 52 7.72 10.14 -5.93
N LEU A 53 7.57 9.77 -4.66
CA LEU A 53 7.91 10.65 -3.53
C LEU A 53 9.35 10.46 -3.06
N HIS A 54 9.84 9.22 -3.03
CA HIS A 54 11.09 8.84 -2.37
C HIS A 54 12.12 8.22 -3.32
N GLY A 55 11.77 8.03 -4.60
CA GLY A 55 12.58 7.26 -5.53
C GLY A 55 12.47 5.76 -5.23
N ILE A 56 13.40 4.99 -5.77
CA ILE A 56 13.44 3.54 -5.49
C ILE A 56 14.10 3.37 -4.11
N PRO A 57 13.38 2.83 -3.12
CA PRO A 57 13.95 2.58 -1.79
C PRO A 57 15.05 1.51 -1.82
#